data_AF-A0A5C4XZH5-F1
#
_entry.id   AF-A0A5C4XZH5-F1
#
_cell.length_a   1.000
_cell.length_b   1.000
_cell.length_c   1.000
_cell.angle_alpha   90.00
_cell.angle_beta   90.00
_cell.angle_gamma   90.00
#
_symmetry.space_group_name_H-M   'P 1'
#
loop_
_entity.id
_entity.type
_entity.pdbx_description
1 polymer ?
#
loop_
_entity_poly.entity_id
_entity_poly.type
_entity_poly.pdbx_seq_one_letter_code
_entity_poly.pdbx_strand_id
1 'polypeptide(L)'
;MSQPDPQHHRTLLATLTGTDRPGVTAAVLGALAGRGLEVLDVEQHVVRGHLTLALLTTCGPSTGDEDDGERAAEVAGELGRALRAAAAPFDLAVTTAPGGSGEDEAAGVVVASHPRSHVTVLAAPLRPEQLALVAGTVAQAGASIDAVRSLATATPDHPVTCLELDVRGAEPAALRRDLAAVAASAGVDVAVSPAGLVRHGRRLVVLDVDSTLIQDEVIELIAAHAGPDAQRAVAEVTERAMRGELDFAESLHERVKALAGLDARVLADVRASVRLTPGAEVLCSVLQRLGFVMALVSGGFAEVVEPLAASLGIARVRANRLEVVDGRLTGRVLGDVVDRAGKATALREFARAEGLDLDRTVAVGDGANDLDMIAAAGLGVAFNAKPLVREQADTSVNNPYLDSVLHLLGISREEADEVRRSREEQAELLGAVALRPLVREDFPLLARWLDEPRVARWWPDPHAPEDLERDYGPGIDGTDPISLALALTAGGRAFAFVQTYSYDDEPDSRAALEALLPVPAGALGIDYLIGEPDLQGRGLGAAVIGAAVAEGFARHPEAGEVLVSVALGNRASWRALEKAGFERAAEGEMAPDNPLDARDHVVYRLRRSADGPRDGSTSAPGAAGMGA
;
A
#
# COMPACT_ATOMS: atom_id res chain seq x y z
N MET A 1 -19.50 -30.75 48.84
CA MET A 1 -18.77 -29.46 48.86
C MET A 1 -19.54 -28.53 47.96
N SER A 2 -20.13 -27.51 48.57
CA SER A 2 -21.10 -26.58 47.95
C SER A 2 -20.55 -25.95 46.68
N GLN A 3 -21.41 -25.86 45.65
CA GLN A 3 -21.21 -24.91 44.57
C GLN A 3 -21.12 -23.50 45.16
N PRO A 4 -20.25 -22.61 44.64
CA PRO A 4 -20.29 -21.22 45.03
C PRO A 4 -21.63 -20.64 44.58
N ASP A 5 -22.32 -20.00 45.53
CA ASP A 5 -23.52 -19.20 45.32
C ASP A 5 -23.26 -18.15 44.21
N PRO A 6 -24.11 -17.98 43.19
CA PRO A 6 -23.89 -16.96 42.16
C PRO A 6 -23.93 -15.57 42.81
N GLN A 7 -22.78 -14.89 42.83
CA GLN A 7 -22.73 -13.49 43.24
C GLN A 7 -23.50 -12.66 42.21
N HIS A 8 -24.74 -12.27 42.54
CA HIS A 8 -25.50 -11.34 41.71
C HIS A 8 -24.86 -9.95 41.77
N HIS A 9 -24.10 -9.60 40.74
CA HIS A 9 -23.63 -8.23 40.55
C HIS A 9 -24.80 -7.32 40.23
N ARG A 10 -25.01 -6.29 41.05
CA ARG A 10 -26.02 -5.26 40.80
C ARG A 10 -25.46 -4.25 39.84
N THR A 11 -26.08 -4.15 38.69
CA THR A 11 -25.64 -3.29 37.60
C THR A 11 -26.63 -2.19 37.32
N LEU A 12 -26.11 -1.07 36.83
CA LEU A 12 -26.86 0.06 36.33
C LEU A 12 -26.38 0.38 34.91
N LEU A 13 -27.30 0.34 33.95
CA LEU A 13 -27.07 0.85 32.61
C LEU A 13 -27.58 2.29 32.54
N ALA A 14 -26.70 3.22 32.16
CA ALA A 14 -27.05 4.58 31.85
C ALA A 14 -26.83 4.86 30.36
N THR A 15 -27.85 5.35 29.68
CA THR A 15 -27.76 5.72 28.26
C THR A 15 -28.06 7.21 28.10
N LEU A 16 -27.10 7.93 27.54
CA LEU A 16 -27.16 9.36 27.26
C LEU A 16 -27.24 9.59 25.76
N THR A 17 -28.20 10.40 25.31
CA THR A 17 -28.42 10.67 23.88
C THR A 17 -28.68 12.15 23.63
N GLY A 18 -28.08 12.72 22.58
CA GLY A 18 -28.35 14.09 22.17
C GLY A 18 -27.30 14.63 21.20
N THR A 19 -27.14 15.95 21.14
CA THR A 19 -26.13 16.59 20.28
C THR A 19 -24.74 16.47 20.90
N ASP A 20 -23.77 16.00 20.12
CA ASP A 20 -22.38 15.85 20.56
C ASP A 20 -21.74 17.21 20.87
N ARG A 21 -20.95 17.23 21.94
CA ARG A 21 -20.19 18.40 22.39
C ARG A 21 -18.89 17.93 23.05
N PRO A 22 -17.77 18.67 22.88
CA PRO A 22 -16.53 18.36 23.59
C PRO A 22 -16.73 18.32 25.11
N GLY A 23 -16.17 17.31 25.77
CA GLY A 23 -16.14 17.20 27.23
C GLY A 23 -17.32 16.46 27.88
N VAL A 24 -18.31 15.99 27.11
CA VAL A 24 -19.45 15.21 27.65
C VAL A 24 -18.97 13.99 28.44
N THR A 25 -18.15 13.13 27.84
CA THR A 25 -17.67 11.89 28.46
C THR A 25 -16.93 12.17 29.77
N ALA A 26 -16.09 13.20 29.79
CA ALA A 26 -15.34 13.62 30.97
C ALA A 26 -16.26 14.14 32.08
N ALA A 27 -17.29 14.94 31.75
CA ALA A 27 -18.25 15.44 32.71
C ALA A 27 -19.12 14.33 33.32
N VAL A 28 -19.56 13.39 32.49
CA VAL A 28 -20.37 12.23 32.90
C VAL A 28 -19.58 11.31 33.83
N LEU A 29 -18.38 10.90 33.44
CA LEU A 29 -17.53 10.05 34.28
C LEU A 29 -17.07 10.79 35.54
N GLY A 30 -16.77 12.09 35.44
CA GLY A 30 -16.42 12.94 36.57
C GLY A 30 -17.54 13.04 37.61
N ALA A 31 -18.81 13.06 37.18
CA ALA A 31 -19.96 13.07 38.09
C ALA A 31 -20.16 11.76 38.85
N LEU A 32 -19.63 10.66 38.32
CA LEU A 32 -19.65 9.34 38.95
C LEU A 32 -18.40 9.03 39.80
N ALA A 33 -17.32 9.78 39.59
CA ALA A 33 -16.06 9.59 40.30
C ALA A 33 -16.24 9.72 41.83
N GLY A 34 -15.53 8.87 42.59
CA GLY A 34 -15.54 8.89 44.06
C GLY A 34 -16.77 8.28 44.72
N ARG A 35 -17.69 7.66 43.95
CA ARG A 35 -18.94 7.07 44.45
C ARG A 35 -18.89 5.55 44.72
N GLY A 36 -17.70 4.94 44.68
CA GLY A 36 -17.54 3.50 44.91
C GLY A 36 -18.12 2.62 43.79
N LEU A 37 -18.20 3.16 42.57
CA LEU A 37 -18.70 2.47 41.39
C LEU A 37 -17.54 1.87 40.59
N GLU A 38 -17.76 0.69 40.05
CA GLU A 38 -16.90 0.07 39.04
C GLU A 38 -17.57 0.22 37.67
N VAL A 39 -16.79 0.61 36.66
CA VAL A 39 -17.24 0.64 35.26
C VAL A 39 -17.02 -0.74 34.67
N LEU A 40 -18.10 -1.38 34.22
CA LEU A 40 -18.06 -2.68 33.57
C LEU A 40 -17.90 -2.55 32.05
N ASP A 41 -18.56 -1.56 31.46
CA ASP A 41 -18.51 -1.32 30.01
C ASP A 41 -18.83 0.15 29.67
N VAL A 42 -18.27 0.63 28.56
CA VAL A 42 -18.50 1.96 28.01
C VAL A 42 -18.55 1.87 26.49
N GLU A 43 -19.71 2.20 25.92
CA GLU A 43 -19.88 2.32 24.47
C GLU A 43 -20.26 3.76 24.12
N GLN A 44 -19.51 4.37 23.20
CA GLN A 44 -19.79 5.72 22.72
C GLN A 44 -19.79 5.77 21.19
N HIS A 45 -20.89 6.26 20.63
CA HIS A 45 -21.04 6.47 19.19
C HIS A 45 -21.42 7.91 18.90
N VAL A 46 -20.75 8.52 17.93
CA VAL A 46 -21.12 9.84 17.39
C VAL A 46 -21.38 9.70 15.91
N VAL A 47 -22.62 9.95 15.50
CA VAL A 47 -23.05 9.88 14.09
C VAL A 47 -23.62 11.22 13.69
N ARG A 48 -22.95 11.91 12.76
CA ARG A 48 -23.37 13.23 12.23
C ARG A 48 -23.67 14.27 13.33
N GLY A 49 -22.84 14.28 14.39
CA GLY A 49 -23.00 15.21 15.52
C GLY A 49 -24.06 14.79 16.54
N HIS A 50 -24.62 13.59 16.43
CA HIS A 50 -25.49 13.00 17.45
C HIS A 50 -24.73 11.95 18.25
N LEU A 51 -24.67 12.13 19.56
CA LEU A 51 -24.00 11.27 20.52
C LEU A 51 -24.99 10.26 21.11
N THR A 52 -24.55 9.01 21.21
CA THR A 52 -25.11 7.99 22.13
C THR A 52 -23.97 7.47 22.99
N LEU A 53 -24.08 7.59 24.31
CA LEU A 53 -23.13 7.08 25.30
C LEU A 53 -23.86 6.12 26.23
N ALA A 54 -23.50 4.84 26.17
CA ALA A 54 -23.95 3.80 27.08
C ALA A 54 -22.85 3.50 28.10
N LEU A 55 -23.22 3.46 29.36
CA LEU A 55 -22.33 3.23 30.48
C LEU A 55 -22.92 2.15 31.39
N LEU A 56 -22.25 1.01 31.50
CA LEU A 56 -22.61 -0.05 32.42
C LEU A 56 -21.72 0.04 33.65
N THR A 57 -22.34 0.20 34.82
CA THR A 57 -21.64 0.28 36.11
C THR A 57 -22.16 -0.73 37.11
N THR A 58 -21.34 -1.08 38.10
CA THR A 58 -21.76 -1.88 39.26
C THR A 58 -21.30 -1.23 40.56
N CYS A 59 -22.01 -1.52 41.65
CA CYS A 59 -21.65 -1.10 43.00
C CYS A 59 -20.84 -2.19 43.76
N GLY A 60 -20.35 -3.21 43.05
CA GLY A 60 -19.68 -4.38 43.64
C GLY A 60 -20.63 -5.53 44.03
N PRO A 61 -20.12 -6.67 44.53
CA PRO A 61 -20.93 -7.82 44.91
C PRO A 61 -21.81 -7.54 46.15
N SER A 62 -23.09 -7.89 46.07
CA SER A 62 -24.06 -7.78 47.18
C SER A 62 -24.04 -9.06 48.04
N THR A 63 -24.15 -8.90 49.36
CA THR A 63 -24.32 -10.01 50.32
C THR A 63 -25.80 -10.25 50.61
N GLY A 64 -26.58 -10.67 49.60
CA GLY A 64 -27.78 -11.49 49.74
C GLY A 64 -28.98 -11.06 50.63
N ASP A 65 -29.02 -9.89 51.26
CA ASP A 65 -30.14 -9.51 52.14
C ASP A 65 -31.29 -8.81 51.41
N GLU A 66 -32.55 -9.12 51.79
CA GLU A 66 -33.78 -8.57 51.19
C GLU A 66 -33.92 -7.04 51.34
N ASP A 67 -33.25 -6.43 52.34
CA ASP A 67 -33.17 -4.99 52.61
C ASP A 67 -32.35 -4.21 51.55
N ASP A 68 -31.65 -4.93 50.68
CA ASP A 68 -30.77 -4.32 49.69
C ASP A 68 -31.57 -3.73 48.50
N GLY A 69 -32.80 -4.18 48.22
CA GLY A 69 -33.58 -3.76 47.03
C GLY A 69 -33.93 -2.27 46.98
N GLU A 70 -34.43 -1.71 48.10
CA GLU A 70 -34.72 -0.27 48.22
C GLU A 70 -33.44 0.56 48.13
N ARG A 71 -32.35 0.07 48.73
CA ARG A 71 -31.05 0.73 48.72
C ARG A 71 -30.43 0.80 47.32
N ALA A 72 -30.61 -0.24 46.49
CA ALA A 72 -30.19 -0.19 45.09
C ALA A 72 -31.04 0.77 44.24
N ALA A 73 -32.35 0.82 44.47
CA ALA A 73 -33.21 1.79 43.79
C ALA A 73 -32.86 3.24 44.18
N GLU A 74 -32.50 3.47 45.44
CA GLU A 74 -32.01 4.75 45.94
C GLU A 74 -30.68 5.16 45.31
N VAL A 75 -29.69 4.25 45.30
CA VAL A 75 -28.39 4.45 44.65
C VAL A 75 -28.55 4.70 43.15
N ALA A 76 -29.38 3.91 42.45
CA ALA A 76 -29.70 4.13 41.04
C ALA A 76 -30.37 5.50 40.82
N GLY A 77 -31.25 5.93 41.73
CA GLY A 77 -31.86 7.25 41.71
C GLY A 77 -30.86 8.38 41.91
N GLU A 78 -29.89 8.22 42.82
CA GLU A 78 -28.81 9.17 43.04
C GLU A 78 -27.86 9.29 41.85
N LEU A 79 -27.44 8.15 41.30
CA LEU A 79 -26.63 8.13 40.07
C LEU A 79 -27.39 8.77 38.92
N GLY A 80 -28.66 8.41 38.73
CA GLY A 80 -29.50 9.01 37.69
C GLY A 80 -29.64 10.53 37.84
N ARG A 81 -29.71 11.05 39.07
CA ARG A 81 -29.69 12.51 39.33
C ARG A 81 -28.34 13.13 39.00
N ALA A 82 -27.23 12.52 39.43
CA ALA A 82 -25.88 13.00 39.16
C ALA A 82 -25.60 13.05 37.64
N LEU A 83 -26.00 12.01 36.92
CA LEU A 83 -25.87 11.92 35.47
C LEU A 83 -26.72 12.98 34.75
N ARG A 84 -27.98 13.16 35.15
CA ARG A 84 -28.83 14.24 34.58
C ARG A 84 -28.24 15.63 34.84
N ALA A 85 -27.69 15.86 36.04
CA ALA A 85 -27.04 17.13 36.36
C ALA A 85 -25.78 17.37 35.50
N ALA A 86 -24.97 16.33 35.29
CA ALA A 86 -23.79 16.39 34.43
C ALA A 86 -24.12 16.55 32.94
N ALA A 87 -25.24 15.96 32.51
CA ALA A 87 -25.75 16.00 31.14
C ALA A 87 -26.46 17.32 30.78
N ALA A 88 -27.05 18.00 31.76
CA ALA A 88 -27.86 19.21 31.53
C ALA A 88 -27.11 20.35 30.80
N PRO A 89 -25.84 20.69 31.10
CA PRO A 89 -25.08 21.69 30.34
C PRO A 89 -24.90 21.34 28.85
N PHE A 90 -25.02 20.07 28.51
CA PHE A 90 -24.85 19.54 27.16
C PHE A 90 -26.19 19.26 26.45
N ASP A 91 -27.33 19.45 27.12
CA ASP A 91 -28.68 19.18 26.59
C ASP A 91 -28.87 17.72 26.16
N LEU A 92 -28.34 16.78 26.95
CA LEU A 92 -28.47 15.34 26.68
C LEU A 92 -29.64 14.73 27.48
N ALA A 93 -30.42 13.89 26.81
CA ALA A 93 -31.39 13.03 27.47
C ALA A 93 -30.68 11.87 28.16
N VAL A 94 -31.09 11.56 29.40
CA VAL A 94 -30.49 10.47 30.19
C VAL A 94 -31.57 9.48 30.59
N THR A 95 -31.34 8.22 30.24
CA THR A 95 -32.13 7.07 30.70
C THR A 95 -31.27 6.19 31.59
N THR A 96 -31.88 5.57 32.60
CA THR A 96 -31.20 4.69 33.55
C THR A 96 -32.08 3.47 33.80
N ALA A 97 -31.51 2.27 33.70
CA ALA A 97 -32.21 1.01 33.95
C ALA A 97 -31.42 0.16 34.96
N PRO A 98 -32.05 -0.28 36.07
CA PRO A 98 -31.45 -1.27 36.98
C PRO A 98 -31.50 -2.67 36.34
N GLY A 99 -30.49 -3.49 36.61
CA GLY A 99 -30.53 -4.93 36.29
C GLY A 99 -30.14 -5.29 34.86
N GLY A 100 -29.05 -4.73 34.35
CA GLY A 100 -28.32 -5.42 33.27
C GLY A 100 -27.43 -6.46 33.92
N SER A 101 -27.96 -7.55 34.49
CA SER A 101 -27.05 -8.61 34.95
C SER A 101 -26.11 -8.90 33.78
N GLY A 102 -24.82 -9.15 34.03
CA GLY A 102 -23.89 -9.44 32.95
C GLY A 102 -24.38 -10.58 32.02
N GLU A 103 -25.42 -11.31 32.43
CA GLU A 103 -26.05 -12.43 31.75
C GLU A 103 -27.45 -12.13 31.16
N ASP A 104 -28.07 -10.96 31.38
CA ASP A 104 -29.35 -10.61 30.75
C ASP A 104 -29.13 -10.30 29.26
N GLU A 105 -29.78 -11.07 28.39
CA GLU A 105 -29.73 -11.01 26.92
C GLU A 105 -29.99 -9.60 26.31
N ALA A 106 -30.41 -8.62 27.12
CA ALA A 106 -30.63 -7.23 26.73
C ALA A 106 -29.38 -6.32 26.85
N ALA A 107 -28.30 -6.77 27.51
CA ALA A 107 -27.09 -5.98 27.75
C ALA A 107 -25.80 -6.79 27.47
N GLY A 108 -25.68 -7.39 26.30
CA GLY A 108 -24.41 -7.58 25.54
C GLY A 108 -23.20 -8.32 26.16
N VAL A 109 -23.18 -8.72 27.43
CA VAL A 109 -21.92 -8.99 28.15
C VAL A 109 -21.65 -10.48 28.50
N VAL A 110 -22.57 -11.43 28.29
CA VAL A 110 -22.23 -12.88 28.38
C VAL A 110 -22.65 -13.68 27.14
N VAL A 111 -21.68 -14.48 26.69
CA VAL A 111 -21.50 -15.08 25.37
C VAL A 111 -22.43 -16.28 25.16
N ALA A 112 -23.67 -16.05 24.72
CA ALA A 112 -24.21 -16.91 23.67
C ALA A 112 -23.56 -16.43 22.37
N SER A 113 -22.53 -17.12 21.90
CA SER A 113 -21.76 -16.76 20.69
C SER A 113 -22.64 -16.93 19.45
N HIS A 114 -23.59 -16.01 19.27
CA HIS A 114 -24.35 -15.91 18.06
C HIS A 114 -23.36 -15.68 16.93
N PRO A 115 -23.47 -16.43 15.82
CA PRO A 115 -22.58 -16.26 14.69
C PRO A 115 -22.62 -14.79 14.24
N ARG A 116 -21.44 -14.20 14.09
CA ARG A 116 -21.25 -12.82 13.64
C ARG A 116 -20.63 -12.84 12.25
N SER A 117 -21.14 -12.00 11.37
CA SER A 117 -20.66 -11.84 10.00
C SER A 117 -20.56 -10.37 9.65
N HIS A 118 -19.64 -10.03 8.75
CA HIS A 118 -19.67 -8.76 8.04
C HIS A 118 -20.26 -8.99 6.65
N VAL A 119 -21.30 -8.21 6.32
CA VAL A 119 -21.90 -8.19 4.99
C VAL A 119 -21.48 -6.90 4.30
N THR A 120 -20.63 -7.00 3.29
CA THR A 120 -20.19 -5.86 2.48
C THR A 120 -21.11 -5.73 1.28
N VAL A 121 -21.70 -4.56 1.07
CA VAL A 121 -22.59 -4.23 -0.04
C VAL A 121 -21.98 -3.13 -0.87
N LEU A 122 -21.73 -3.40 -2.14
CA LEU A 122 -21.05 -2.49 -3.06
C LEU A 122 -21.89 -2.27 -4.32
N ALA A 123 -22.02 -1.00 -4.74
CA ALA A 123 -22.71 -0.62 -5.97
C ALA A 123 -22.33 0.78 -6.46
N ALA A 124 -22.58 1.05 -7.75
CA ALA A 124 -22.27 2.32 -8.41
C ALA A 124 -23.43 2.76 -9.34
N PRO A 125 -24.42 3.54 -8.85
CA PRO A 125 -24.65 3.95 -7.46
C PRO A 125 -25.37 2.88 -6.63
N LEU A 126 -25.25 2.94 -5.31
CA LEU A 126 -26.07 2.14 -4.39
C LEU A 126 -27.44 2.81 -4.18
N ARG A 127 -28.51 2.11 -4.54
CA ARG A 127 -29.90 2.60 -4.41
C ARG A 127 -30.58 2.08 -3.15
N PRO A 128 -31.52 2.84 -2.56
CA PRO A 128 -32.26 2.41 -1.38
C PRO A 128 -32.98 1.06 -1.56
N GLU A 129 -33.54 0.78 -2.74
CA GLU A 129 -34.24 -0.47 -3.02
C GLU A 129 -33.30 -1.67 -2.94
N GLN A 130 -32.07 -1.51 -3.40
CA GLN A 130 -31.06 -2.56 -3.35
C GLN A 130 -30.64 -2.86 -1.91
N LEU A 131 -30.39 -1.80 -1.12
CA LEU A 131 -30.04 -1.96 0.30
C LEU A 131 -31.21 -2.55 1.11
N ALA A 132 -32.45 -2.17 0.80
CA ALA A 132 -33.64 -2.73 1.43
C ALA A 132 -33.80 -4.22 1.15
N LEU A 133 -33.49 -4.70 -0.07
CA LEU A 133 -33.50 -6.13 -0.39
C LEU A 133 -32.44 -6.91 0.40
N VAL A 134 -31.23 -6.36 0.51
CA VAL A 134 -30.16 -6.97 1.33
C VAL A 134 -30.57 -7.03 2.80
N ALA A 135 -30.99 -5.91 3.39
CA ALA A 135 -31.40 -5.85 4.79
C ALA A 135 -32.63 -6.74 5.07
N GLY A 136 -33.59 -6.78 4.15
CA GLY A 136 -34.75 -7.66 4.23
C GLY A 136 -34.37 -9.14 4.23
N THR A 137 -33.36 -9.52 3.45
CA THR A 137 -32.85 -10.91 3.39
C THR A 137 -32.12 -11.29 4.67
N VAL A 138 -31.31 -10.37 5.23
CA VAL A 138 -30.70 -10.55 6.56
C VAL A 138 -31.78 -10.79 7.63
N ALA A 139 -32.85 -10.00 7.61
CA ALA A 139 -33.96 -10.15 8.55
C ALA A 139 -34.74 -11.47 8.35
N GLN A 140 -34.96 -11.90 7.11
CA GLN A 140 -35.61 -13.19 6.80
C GLN A 140 -34.78 -14.40 7.28
N ALA A 141 -33.46 -14.26 7.32
CA ALA A 141 -32.56 -15.26 7.91
C ALA A 141 -32.58 -15.26 9.45
N GLY A 142 -33.39 -14.42 10.10
CA GLY A 142 -33.47 -14.30 11.56
C GLY A 142 -32.30 -13.54 12.19
N ALA A 143 -31.49 -12.85 11.39
CA ALA A 143 -30.36 -12.08 11.89
C ALA A 143 -30.70 -10.59 12.10
N SER A 144 -29.91 -9.97 12.98
CA SER A 144 -29.96 -8.54 13.27
C SER A 144 -28.75 -7.82 12.68
N ILE A 145 -28.94 -6.59 12.23
CA ILE A 145 -27.85 -5.68 11.84
C ILE A 145 -27.53 -4.83 13.07
N ASP A 146 -26.39 -5.12 13.71
CA ASP A 146 -25.93 -4.40 14.90
C ASP A 146 -25.35 -3.01 14.53
N ALA A 147 -24.71 -2.88 13.36
CA ALA A 147 -24.17 -1.61 12.88
C ALA A 147 -24.08 -1.56 11.34
N VAL A 148 -24.06 -0.34 10.79
CA VAL A 148 -23.79 -0.07 9.37
C VAL A 148 -22.69 0.97 9.26
N ARG A 149 -21.63 0.67 8.53
CA ARG A 149 -20.47 1.53 8.32
C ARG A 149 -20.29 1.82 6.85
N SER A 150 -19.78 3.01 6.52
CA SER A 150 -19.37 3.33 5.15
C SER A 150 -17.90 2.95 4.99
N LEU A 151 -17.61 2.04 4.06
CA LEU A 151 -16.23 1.75 3.64
C LEU A 151 -15.81 2.64 2.48
N ALA A 152 -16.75 2.99 1.58
CA ALA A 152 -16.49 3.93 0.50
C ALA A 152 -17.74 4.75 0.19
N THR A 153 -17.55 6.05 -0.04
CA THR A 153 -18.62 6.95 -0.49
C THR A 153 -18.32 7.36 -1.92
N ALA A 154 -19.33 7.34 -2.79
CA ALA A 154 -19.18 7.72 -4.18
C ALA A 154 -18.71 9.18 -4.32
N THR A 155 -17.68 9.38 -5.14
CA THR A 155 -17.17 10.68 -5.58
C THR A 155 -17.32 10.82 -7.10
N PRO A 156 -17.17 12.03 -7.68
CA PRO A 156 -17.20 12.19 -9.14
C PRO A 156 -16.19 11.31 -9.88
N ASP A 157 -15.00 11.12 -9.30
CA ASP A 157 -13.91 10.34 -9.92
C ASP A 157 -13.97 8.84 -9.60
N HIS A 158 -14.69 8.47 -8.54
CA HIS A 158 -14.87 7.09 -8.11
C HIS A 158 -16.31 6.85 -7.61
N PRO A 159 -17.25 6.49 -8.49
CA PRO A 159 -18.69 6.46 -8.21
C PRO A 159 -19.15 5.21 -7.45
N VAL A 160 -18.28 4.60 -6.63
CA VAL A 160 -18.57 3.37 -5.88
C VAL A 160 -18.97 3.73 -4.46
N THR A 161 -20.15 3.26 -4.06
CA THR A 161 -20.57 3.28 -2.65
C THR A 161 -20.43 1.87 -2.10
N CYS A 162 -19.79 1.75 -0.94
CA CYS A 162 -19.60 0.50 -0.24
C CYS A 162 -19.99 0.65 1.23
N LEU A 163 -20.92 -0.18 1.68
CA LEU A 163 -21.36 -0.27 3.07
C LEU A 163 -20.94 -1.61 3.66
N GLU A 164 -20.61 -1.64 4.93
CA GLU A 164 -20.41 -2.86 5.71
C GLU A 164 -21.47 -2.94 6.80
N LEU A 165 -22.15 -4.08 6.89
CA LEU A 165 -23.16 -4.36 7.89
C LEU A 165 -22.60 -5.39 8.88
N ASP A 166 -22.57 -5.03 10.16
CA ASP A 166 -22.23 -5.95 11.25
C ASP A 166 -23.49 -6.78 11.56
N VAL A 167 -23.49 -8.06 11.17
CA VAL A 167 -24.66 -8.94 11.27
C VAL A 167 -24.46 -9.98 12.37
N ARG A 168 -25.48 -10.20 13.19
CA ARG A 168 -25.49 -11.17 14.28
C ARG A 168 -26.70 -12.10 14.19
N GLY A 169 -26.49 -13.39 14.41
CA GLY A 169 -27.56 -14.38 14.56
C GLY A 169 -27.80 -15.28 13.35
N ALA A 170 -27.04 -15.14 12.26
CA ALA A 170 -27.07 -16.06 11.13
C ALA A 170 -25.70 -16.66 10.82
N GLU A 171 -25.70 -17.94 10.45
CA GLU A 171 -24.51 -18.65 9.99
C GLU A 171 -23.99 -18.04 8.67
N PRO A 172 -22.69 -17.70 8.57
CA PRO A 172 -22.14 -17.00 7.40
C PRO A 172 -22.41 -17.70 6.06
N ALA A 173 -22.33 -19.03 6.04
CA ALA A 173 -22.52 -19.83 4.82
C ALA A 173 -23.98 -19.83 4.33
N ALA A 174 -24.95 -19.82 5.25
CA ALA A 174 -26.37 -19.70 4.89
C ALA A 174 -26.66 -18.29 4.38
N LEU A 175 -26.18 -17.28 5.10
CA LEU A 175 -26.37 -15.88 4.75
C LEU A 175 -25.75 -15.54 3.38
N ARG A 176 -24.56 -16.08 3.07
CA ARG A 176 -23.91 -15.94 1.75
C ARG A 176 -24.81 -16.47 0.62
N ARG A 177 -25.37 -17.67 0.80
CA ARG A 177 -26.23 -18.30 -0.21
C ARG A 177 -27.47 -17.46 -0.51
N ASP A 178 -28.13 -16.98 0.54
CA ASP A 178 -29.38 -16.22 0.40
C ASP A 178 -29.12 -14.84 -0.21
N LEU A 179 -28.02 -14.19 0.18
CA LEU A 179 -27.62 -12.89 -0.36
C LEU A 179 -27.06 -12.95 -1.79
N ALA A 180 -26.48 -14.07 -2.22
CA ALA A 180 -26.00 -14.23 -3.60
C ALA A 180 -27.14 -14.08 -4.63
N ALA A 181 -28.32 -14.63 -4.34
CA ALA A 181 -29.50 -14.49 -5.20
C ALA A 181 -29.99 -13.04 -5.29
N VAL A 182 -29.91 -12.31 -4.16
CA VAL A 182 -30.26 -10.89 -4.08
C VAL A 182 -29.26 -10.04 -4.84
N ALA A 183 -27.96 -10.28 -4.66
CA ALA A 183 -26.88 -9.60 -5.36
C ALA A 183 -27.08 -9.66 -6.88
N ALA A 184 -27.31 -10.86 -7.41
CA ALA A 184 -27.53 -11.08 -8.83
C ALA A 184 -28.80 -10.37 -9.36
N SER A 185 -29.92 -10.45 -8.65
CA SER A 185 -31.19 -9.86 -9.10
C SER A 185 -31.27 -8.34 -8.93
N ALA A 186 -30.63 -7.80 -7.90
CA ALA A 186 -30.65 -6.37 -7.57
C ALA A 186 -29.52 -5.58 -8.28
N GLY A 187 -28.56 -6.28 -8.90
CA GLY A 187 -27.42 -5.64 -9.56
C GLY A 187 -26.49 -4.94 -8.56
N VAL A 188 -26.23 -5.61 -7.43
CA VAL A 188 -25.27 -5.16 -6.41
C VAL A 188 -24.28 -6.27 -6.12
N ASP A 189 -23.08 -5.89 -5.71
CA ASP A 189 -22.07 -6.82 -5.23
C ASP A 189 -22.26 -7.03 -3.72
N VAL A 190 -22.30 -8.29 -3.27
CA VAL A 190 -22.43 -8.62 -1.85
C VAL A 190 -21.42 -9.68 -1.46
N ALA A 191 -20.60 -9.38 -0.46
CA ALA A 191 -19.70 -10.35 0.17
C ALA A 191 -20.10 -10.61 1.61
N VAL A 192 -20.02 -11.89 2.02
CA VAL A 192 -20.26 -12.30 3.40
C VAL A 192 -19.00 -12.95 3.96
N SER A 193 -18.43 -12.32 4.98
CA SER A 193 -17.24 -12.81 5.68
C SER A 193 -17.56 -13.09 7.16
N PRO A 194 -16.99 -14.15 7.76
CA PRO A 194 -17.08 -14.37 9.20
C PRO A 194 -16.45 -13.19 9.94
N ALA A 195 -17.09 -12.74 11.02
CA ALA A 195 -16.47 -11.80 11.94
C ALA A 195 -15.40 -12.50 12.79
N GLY A 196 -14.45 -11.73 13.32
CA GLY A 196 -13.46 -12.21 14.29
C GLY A 196 -12.01 -12.12 13.80
N LEU A 197 -11.10 -12.76 14.55
CA LEU A 197 -9.66 -12.57 14.42
C LEU A 197 -9.10 -12.92 13.03
N VAL A 198 -9.72 -13.87 12.32
CA VAL A 198 -9.31 -14.29 10.97
C VAL A 198 -9.28 -13.10 10.00
N ARG A 199 -10.17 -12.10 10.19
CA ARG A 199 -10.24 -10.91 9.34
C ARG A 199 -8.98 -10.05 9.42
N HIS A 200 -8.32 -9.99 10.57
CA HIS A 200 -7.18 -9.12 10.87
C HIS A 200 -5.81 -9.76 10.55
N GLY A 201 -5.79 -11.02 10.12
CA GLY A 201 -4.56 -11.72 9.80
C GLY A 201 -3.98 -11.33 8.43
N ARG A 202 -2.67 -11.52 8.28
CA ARG A 202 -1.97 -11.51 6.98
C ARG A 202 -2.60 -12.54 6.04
N ARG A 203 -2.82 -12.14 4.78
CA ARG A 203 -3.41 -12.98 3.72
C ARG A 203 -2.49 -13.08 2.50
N LEU A 204 -2.75 -14.10 1.68
CA LEU A 204 -2.23 -14.21 0.33
C LEU A 204 -3.32 -13.77 -0.66
N VAL A 205 -3.03 -12.80 -1.52
CA VAL A 205 -3.92 -12.37 -2.60
C VAL A 205 -3.32 -12.79 -3.92
N VAL A 206 -4.03 -13.67 -4.63
CA VAL A 206 -3.65 -14.19 -5.94
C VAL A 206 -4.54 -13.55 -6.99
N LEU A 207 -3.94 -12.88 -7.97
CA LEU A 207 -4.66 -12.22 -9.05
C LEU A 207 -4.41 -12.96 -10.37
N ASP A 208 -5.45 -13.12 -11.18
CA ASP A 208 -5.25 -13.26 -12.62
C ASP A 208 -4.70 -11.96 -13.22
N VAL A 209 -4.13 -12.07 -14.41
CA VAL A 209 -3.48 -10.95 -15.11
C VAL A 209 -4.37 -10.38 -16.19
N ASP A 210 -4.55 -11.11 -17.29
CA ASP A 210 -5.36 -10.68 -18.44
C ASP A 210 -6.80 -10.39 -17.99
N SER A 211 -7.38 -9.28 -18.45
CA SER A 211 -8.74 -8.83 -18.08
C SER A 211 -9.03 -8.65 -16.57
N THR A 212 -8.01 -8.76 -15.70
CA THR A 212 -8.12 -8.61 -14.24
C THR A 212 -7.13 -7.57 -13.71
N LEU A 213 -5.82 -7.90 -13.63
CA LEU A 213 -4.78 -6.93 -13.25
C LEU A 213 -4.56 -5.87 -14.34
N ILE A 214 -4.70 -6.30 -15.59
CA ILE A 214 -4.58 -5.46 -16.79
C ILE A 214 -5.89 -5.47 -17.57
N GLN A 215 -6.11 -4.43 -18.37
CA GLN A 215 -7.30 -4.31 -19.23
C GLN A 215 -7.19 -5.09 -20.54
N ASP A 216 -5.98 -5.53 -20.88
CA ASP A 216 -5.65 -6.12 -22.16
C ASP A 216 -5.54 -7.65 -22.06
N GLU A 217 -5.60 -8.31 -23.21
CA GLU A 217 -5.21 -9.72 -23.38
C GLU A 217 -3.81 -9.76 -24.01
N VAL A 218 -2.80 -10.19 -23.25
CA VAL A 218 -1.38 -10.12 -23.69
C VAL A 218 -1.17 -10.83 -25.03
N ILE A 219 -1.83 -11.96 -25.27
CA ILE A 219 -1.69 -12.70 -26.53
C ILE A 219 -2.23 -11.93 -27.73
N GLU A 220 -3.29 -11.14 -27.56
CA GLU A 220 -3.85 -10.29 -28.61
C GLU A 220 -2.93 -9.11 -28.91
N LEU A 221 -2.31 -8.53 -27.88
CA LEU A 221 -1.28 -7.50 -28.05
C LEU A 221 -0.07 -8.03 -28.84
N ILE A 222 0.40 -9.25 -28.56
CA ILE A 222 1.50 -9.86 -29.32
C ILE A 222 1.06 -10.13 -30.77
N ALA A 223 -0.14 -10.68 -30.96
CA ALA A 223 -0.70 -10.96 -32.29
C ALA A 223 -0.82 -9.68 -33.13
N ALA A 224 -1.14 -8.54 -32.50
CA ALA A 224 -1.20 -7.25 -33.17
C ALA A 224 0.13 -6.84 -33.81
N HIS A 225 1.25 -7.13 -33.14
CA HIS A 225 2.57 -6.87 -33.68
C HIS A 225 3.00 -7.89 -34.74
N ALA A 226 2.45 -9.12 -34.70
CA ALA A 226 2.64 -10.12 -35.76
C ALA A 226 1.86 -9.81 -37.05
N GLY A 227 0.89 -8.90 -36.99
CA GLY A 227 0.15 -8.38 -38.13
C GLY A 227 -1.29 -8.92 -38.25
N PRO A 228 -2.07 -8.41 -39.23
CA PRO A 228 -3.51 -8.66 -39.31
C PRO A 228 -3.90 -10.15 -39.45
N ASP A 229 -3.03 -10.95 -40.05
CA ASP A 229 -3.29 -12.38 -40.26
C ASP A 229 -3.16 -13.16 -38.94
N ALA A 230 -2.15 -12.84 -38.13
CA ALA A 230 -1.97 -13.42 -36.80
C ALA A 230 -3.09 -12.98 -35.85
N GLN A 231 -3.52 -11.70 -35.90
CA GLN A 231 -4.67 -11.23 -35.14
C GLN A 231 -5.94 -12.02 -35.46
N ARG A 232 -6.26 -12.21 -36.75
CA ARG A 232 -7.44 -12.99 -37.16
C ARG A 232 -7.33 -14.44 -36.71
N ALA A 233 -6.16 -15.07 -36.89
CA ALA A 233 -5.95 -16.44 -36.46
C ALA A 233 -6.13 -16.62 -34.94
N VAL A 234 -5.59 -15.70 -34.13
CA VAL A 234 -5.77 -15.74 -32.67
C VAL A 234 -7.24 -15.53 -32.29
N ALA A 235 -7.92 -14.56 -32.89
CA ALA A 235 -9.34 -14.29 -32.63
C ALA A 235 -10.23 -15.50 -32.96
N GLU A 236 -10.03 -16.13 -34.14
CA GLU A 236 -10.79 -17.32 -34.55
C GLU A 236 -10.63 -18.50 -33.57
N VAL A 237 -9.41 -18.72 -33.06
CA VAL A 237 -9.13 -19.77 -32.07
C VAL A 237 -9.73 -19.42 -30.71
N THR A 238 -9.66 -18.16 -30.28
CA THR A 238 -10.29 -17.68 -29.04
C THR A 238 -11.80 -17.88 -29.09
N GLU A 239 -12.47 -17.56 -30.20
CA GLU A 239 -13.91 -17.78 -30.37
C GLU A 239 -14.28 -19.26 -30.27
N ARG A 240 -13.52 -20.15 -30.93
CA ARG A 240 -13.73 -21.61 -30.85
C ARG A 240 -13.57 -22.14 -29.42
N ALA A 241 -12.55 -21.67 -28.71
CA ALA A 241 -12.34 -22.02 -27.30
C ALA A 241 -13.48 -21.52 -26.40
N MET A 242 -13.97 -20.29 -26.62
CA MET A 242 -15.12 -19.75 -25.90
C MET A 242 -16.43 -20.50 -26.18
N ARG A 243 -16.56 -21.15 -27.34
CA ARG A 243 -17.67 -22.08 -27.66
C ARG A 243 -17.48 -23.49 -27.08
N GLY A 244 -16.34 -23.75 -26.42
CA GLY A 244 -16.01 -25.06 -25.84
C GLY A 244 -15.58 -26.10 -26.87
N GLU A 245 -15.20 -25.68 -28.08
CA GLU A 245 -14.73 -26.60 -29.13
C GLU A 245 -13.27 -27.04 -28.94
N LEU A 246 -12.51 -26.29 -28.14
CA LEU A 246 -11.10 -26.54 -27.81
C LEU A 246 -10.94 -26.48 -26.30
N ASP A 247 -10.11 -27.37 -25.75
CA ASP A 247 -9.66 -27.18 -24.37
C ASP A 247 -8.67 -26.00 -24.26
N PHE A 248 -8.34 -25.59 -23.03
CA PHE A 248 -7.48 -24.43 -22.81
C PHE A 248 -6.07 -24.63 -23.38
N ALA A 249 -5.49 -25.81 -23.22
CA ALA A 249 -4.13 -26.10 -23.65
C ALA A 249 -4.06 -26.19 -25.19
N GLU A 250 -5.04 -26.82 -25.82
CA GLU A 250 -5.22 -26.86 -27.28
C GLU A 250 -5.37 -25.45 -27.84
N SER A 251 -6.26 -24.64 -27.25
CA SER A 251 -6.47 -23.24 -27.65
C SER A 251 -5.19 -22.41 -27.50
N LEU A 252 -4.46 -22.56 -26.39
CA LEU A 252 -3.19 -21.84 -26.19
C LEU A 252 -2.16 -22.23 -27.24
N HIS A 253 -1.96 -23.53 -27.48
CA HIS A 253 -1.02 -24.00 -28.49
C HIS A 253 -1.40 -23.53 -29.90
N GLU A 254 -2.68 -23.54 -30.26
CA GLU A 254 -3.14 -23.02 -31.56
C GLU A 254 -2.90 -21.50 -31.69
N ARG A 255 -3.22 -20.71 -30.66
CA ARG A 255 -2.97 -19.25 -30.69
C ARG A 255 -1.48 -18.91 -30.76
N VAL A 256 -0.64 -19.61 -29.99
CA VAL A 256 0.80 -19.34 -29.97
C VAL A 256 1.47 -19.73 -31.30
N LYS A 257 0.98 -20.75 -32.01
CA LYS A 257 1.48 -21.09 -33.36
C LYS A 257 1.36 -19.91 -34.35
N ALA A 258 0.31 -19.09 -34.23
CA ALA A 258 0.12 -17.90 -35.08
C ALA A 258 1.20 -16.83 -34.87
N LEU A 259 1.98 -16.93 -33.79
CA LEU A 259 3.05 -15.98 -33.43
C LEU A 259 4.43 -16.45 -33.90
N ALA A 260 4.53 -17.61 -34.55
CA ALA A 260 5.81 -18.19 -34.98
C ALA A 260 6.57 -17.26 -35.95
N GLY A 261 7.88 -17.08 -35.69
CA GLY A 261 8.78 -16.26 -36.49
C GLY A 261 8.89 -14.80 -36.05
N LEU A 262 8.02 -14.34 -35.14
CA LEU A 262 8.06 -12.99 -34.59
C LEU A 262 9.36 -12.76 -33.79
N ASP A 263 9.96 -11.57 -33.94
CA ASP A 263 11.15 -11.18 -33.18
C ASP A 263 10.78 -11.02 -31.69
N ALA A 264 11.53 -11.66 -30.79
CA ALA A 264 11.24 -11.64 -29.36
C ALA A 264 11.39 -10.24 -28.73
N ARG A 265 12.08 -9.30 -29.39
CA ARG A 265 12.18 -7.90 -28.94
C ARG A 265 10.82 -7.21 -28.83
N VAL A 266 9.83 -7.66 -29.59
CA VAL A 266 8.45 -7.17 -29.54
C VAL A 266 7.81 -7.26 -28.16
N LEU A 267 8.26 -8.20 -27.32
CA LEU A 267 7.70 -8.41 -25.98
C LEU A 267 7.95 -7.20 -25.07
N ALA A 268 9.03 -6.44 -25.32
CA ALA A 268 9.29 -5.18 -24.63
C ALA A 268 8.27 -4.09 -25.02
N ASP A 269 7.91 -4.01 -26.30
CA ASP A 269 6.91 -3.07 -26.82
C ASP A 269 5.51 -3.41 -26.30
N VAL A 270 5.15 -4.70 -26.32
CA VAL A 270 3.90 -5.21 -25.73
C VAL A 270 3.81 -4.80 -24.27
N ARG A 271 4.86 -5.06 -23.48
CA ARG A 271 4.90 -4.65 -22.06
C ARG A 271 4.70 -3.15 -21.87
N ALA A 272 5.30 -2.31 -22.72
CA ALA A 272 5.15 -0.85 -22.64
C ALA A 272 3.73 -0.38 -23.00
N SER A 273 2.97 -1.17 -23.75
CA SER A 273 1.61 -0.86 -24.17
C SER A 273 0.51 -1.34 -23.22
N VAL A 274 0.84 -2.22 -22.26
CA VAL A 274 -0.10 -2.81 -21.30
C VAL A 274 -0.72 -1.72 -20.42
N ARG A 275 -2.05 -1.73 -20.31
CA ARG A 275 -2.79 -0.84 -19.41
C ARG A 275 -3.22 -1.59 -18.16
N LEU A 276 -2.80 -1.09 -17.00
CA LEU A 276 -3.29 -1.58 -15.71
C LEU A 276 -4.78 -1.29 -15.55
N THR A 277 -5.49 -2.22 -14.92
CA THR A 277 -6.88 -1.99 -14.51
C THR A 277 -6.94 -0.84 -13.51
N PRO A 278 -7.92 0.09 -13.62
CA PRO A 278 -8.07 1.18 -12.67
C PRO A 278 -8.06 0.66 -11.23
N GLY A 279 -7.27 1.28 -10.35
CA GLY A 279 -7.12 0.84 -8.97
C GLY A 279 -6.11 -0.29 -8.73
N ALA A 280 -5.54 -0.92 -9.76
CA ALA A 280 -4.58 -2.03 -9.58
C ALA A 280 -3.34 -1.62 -8.77
N GLU A 281 -2.74 -0.47 -9.08
CA GLU A 281 -1.58 0.03 -8.32
C GLU A 281 -1.93 0.36 -6.86
N VAL A 282 -3.12 0.92 -6.63
CA VAL A 282 -3.63 1.25 -5.29
C VAL A 282 -3.84 -0.03 -4.49
N LEU A 283 -4.53 -1.02 -5.06
CA LEU A 283 -4.70 -2.35 -4.48
C LEU A 283 -3.34 -2.94 -4.08
N CYS A 284 -2.37 -2.97 -5.00
CA CYS A 284 -1.06 -3.56 -4.72
C CYS A 284 -0.35 -2.85 -3.56
N SER A 285 -0.35 -1.52 -3.59
CA SER A 285 0.32 -0.68 -2.60
C SER A 285 -0.26 -0.87 -1.20
N VAL A 286 -1.59 -0.84 -1.09
CA VAL A 286 -2.29 -0.95 0.19
C VAL A 286 -2.06 -2.33 0.79
N LEU A 287 -2.23 -3.40 0.00
CA LEU A 287 -2.04 -4.76 0.48
C LEU A 287 -0.60 -5.02 0.94
N GLN A 288 0.40 -4.55 0.18
CA GLN A 288 1.81 -4.66 0.59
C GLN A 288 2.10 -3.87 1.86
N ARG A 289 1.51 -2.68 2.03
CA ARG A 289 1.66 -1.88 3.26
C ARG A 289 1.07 -2.58 4.49
N LEU A 290 0.01 -3.37 4.31
CA LEU A 290 -0.59 -4.22 5.33
C LEU A 290 0.15 -5.55 5.55
N GLY A 291 1.26 -5.78 4.84
CA GLY A 291 2.08 -7.00 4.95
C GLY A 291 1.49 -8.22 4.26
N PHE A 292 0.48 -8.03 3.40
CA PHE A 292 -0.12 -9.13 2.63
C PHE A 292 0.87 -9.61 1.58
N VAL A 293 0.75 -10.88 1.23
CA VAL A 293 1.49 -11.44 0.11
C VAL A 293 0.66 -11.32 -1.14
N MET A 294 1.28 -10.87 -2.21
CA MET A 294 0.66 -10.87 -3.52
C MET A 294 1.33 -11.89 -4.44
N ALA A 295 0.53 -12.50 -5.30
CA ALA A 295 1.01 -13.38 -6.35
C ALA A 295 0.18 -13.20 -7.62
N LEU A 296 0.80 -13.40 -8.78
CA LEU A 296 0.12 -13.45 -10.07
C LEU A 296 0.08 -14.87 -10.60
N VAL A 297 -1.07 -15.30 -11.09
CA VAL A 297 -1.26 -16.61 -11.71
C VAL A 297 -2.02 -16.42 -13.02
N SER A 298 -1.31 -16.55 -14.13
CA SER A 298 -1.79 -16.15 -15.46
C SER A 298 -1.72 -17.29 -16.46
N GLY A 299 -2.71 -17.32 -17.37
CA GLY A 299 -2.65 -18.12 -18.59
C GLY A 299 -1.82 -17.47 -19.72
N GLY A 300 -1.40 -16.22 -19.54
CA GLY A 300 -0.50 -15.49 -20.43
C GLY A 300 0.97 -15.86 -20.25
N PHE A 301 1.87 -14.93 -20.57
CA PHE A 301 3.31 -15.22 -20.76
C PHE A 301 4.22 -14.53 -19.74
N ALA A 302 5.11 -15.30 -19.12
CA ALA A 302 6.04 -14.85 -18.08
C ALA A 302 6.94 -13.69 -18.56
N GLU A 303 7.29 -13.67 -19.84
CA GLU A 303 8.12 -12.61 -20.44
C GLU A 303 7.49 -11.21 -20.34
N VAL A 304 6.16 -11.13 -20.22
CA VAL A 304 5.40 -9.89 -20.00
C VAL A 304 4.99 -9.77 -18.53
N VAL A 305 4.53 -10.86 -17.92
CA VAL A 305 3.97 -10.87 -16.56
C VAL A 305 5.03 -10.65 -15.49
N GLU A 306 6.22 -11.26 -15.58
CA GLU A 306 7.26 -11.13 -14.54
C GLU A 306 7.78 -9.69 -14.41
N PRO A 307 8.11 -8.97 -15.51
CA PRO A 307 8.47 -7.56 -15.41
C PRO A 307 7.35 -6.67 -14.88
N LEU A 308 6.09 -6.95 -15.25
CA LEU A 308 4.92 -6.22 -14.74
C LEU A 308 4.72 -6.47 -13.24
N ALA A 309 4.88 -7.71 -12.78
CA ALA A 309 4.83 -8.05 -11.37
C ALA A 309 5.93 -7.31 -10.59
N ALA A 310 7.15 -7.28 -11.13
CA ALA A 310 8.28 -6.61 -10.52
C ALA A 310 8.06 -5.09 -10.37
N SER A 311 7.47 -4.42 -11.37
CA SER A 311 7.16 -2.99 -11.27
C SER A 311 6.11 -2.68 -10.20
N LEU A 312 5.25 -3.65 -9.89
CA LEU A 312 4.26 -3.58 -8.81
C LEU A 312 4.77 -4.14 -7.48
N GLY A 313 6.03 -4.56 -7.37
CA GLY A 313 6.59 -5.15 -6.15
C GLY A 313 6.10 -6.57 -5.82
N ILE A 314 5.52 -7.28 -6.80
CA ILE A 314 5.00 -8.63 -6.65
C ILE A 314 6.09 -9.65 -7.01
N ALA A 315 6.55 -10.40 -6.01
CA ALA A 315 7.65 -11.36 -6.18
C ALA A 315 7.23 -12.75 -6.68
N ARG A 316 5.93 -13.10 -6.58
CA ARG A 316 5.42 -14.44 -6.93
C ARG A 316 4.63 -14.41 -8.21
N VAL A 317 5.08 -15.17 -9.19
CA VAL A 317 4.43 -15.27 -10.50
C VAL A 317 4.40 -16.72 -10.96
N ARG A 318 3.26 -17.15 -11.50
CA ARG A 318 3.11 -18.36 -12.32
C ARG A 318 2.47 -17.97 -13.64
N ALA A 319 3.15 -18.22 -14.75
CA ALA A 319 2.66 -17.96 -16.11
C ALA A 319 3.28 -18.96 -17.10
N ASN A 320 2.68 -19.09 -18.29
CA ASN A 320 3.27 -19.87 -19.37
C ASN A 320 4.55 -19.19 -19.89
N ARG A 321 5.47 -19.92 -20.52
CA ARG A 321 6.68 -19.35 -21.13
C ARG A 321 6.68 -19.57 -22.63
N LEU A 322 6.95 -18.53 -23.41
CA LEU A 322 7.13 -18.67 -24.85
C LEU A 322 8.51 -19.29 -25.15
N GLU A 323 8.56 -20.23 -26.08
CA GLU A 323 9.84 -20.74 -26.56
C GLU A 323 10.46 -19.76 -27.56
N VAL A 324 11.70 -19.34 -27.28
CA VAL A 324 12.49 -18.43 -28.11
C VAL A 324 13.76 -19.14 -28.57
N VAL A 325 14.00 -19.15 -29.88
CA VAL A 325 15.22 -19.69 -30.51
C VAL A 325 15.75 -18.66 -31.48
N ASP A 326 17.06 -18.38 -31.43
CA ASP A 326 17.73 -17.37 -32.27
C ASP A 326 17.04 -15.98 -32.23
N GLY A 327 16.52 -15.60 -31.05
CA GLY A 327 15.82 -14.34 -30.84
C GLY A 327 14.41 -14.27 -31.45
N ARG A 328 13.82 -15.39 -31.88
CA ARG A 328 12.48 -15.44 -32.46
C ARG A 328 11.56 -16.42 -31.73
N LEU A 329 10.27 -16.09 -31.71
CA LEU A 329 9.24 -16.97 -31.18
C LEU A 329 9.10 -18.21 -32.07
N THR A 330 9.11 -19.40 -31.50
CA THR A 330 8.95 -20.65 -32.27
C THR A 330 7.50 -21.04 -32.54
N GLY A 331 6.56 -20.37 -31.86
CA GLY A 331 5.14 -20.75 -31.85
C GLY A 331 4.82 -21.90 -30.90
N ARG A 332 5.66 -22.14 -29.88
CA ARG A 332 5.43 -23.13 -28.81
C ARG A 332 5.56 -22.49 -27.42
N VAL A 333 4.98 -23.15 -26.43
CA VAL A 333 5.16 -22.84 -25.00
C VAL A 333 6.08 -23.87 -24.35
N LEU A 334 6.83 -23.45 -23.34
CA LEU A 334 7.74 -24.29 -22.57
C LEU A 334 7.09 -24.78 -21.28
N GLY A 335 7.40 -26.03 -20.91
CA GLY A 335 6.96 -26.63 -19.65
C GLY A 335 5.46 -26.98 -19.63
N ASP A 336 4.94 -27.16 -18.42
CA ASP A 336 3.53 -27.45 -18.22
C ASP A 336 2.68 -26.20 -18.40
N VAL A 337 1.54 -26.34 -19.09
CA VAL A 337 0.62 -25.24 -19.33
C VAL A 337 -0.08 -24.86 -18.02
N VAL A 338 -0.11 -23.56 -17.71
CA VAL A 338 -0.89 -22.98 -16.62
C VAL A 338 -2.36 -22.91 -17.07
N ASP A 339 -3.03 -24.05 -17.00
CA ASP A 339 -4.45 -24.19 -17.26
C ASP A 339 -5.29 -23.92 -15.99
N ARG A 340 -6.60 -24.19 -16.08
CA ARG A 340 -7.54 -23.99 -14.97
C ARG A 340 -7.12 -24.72 -13.68
N ALA A 341 -6.69 -25.98 -13.77
CA ALA A 341 -6.24 -26.75 -12.61
C ALA A 341 -4.84 -26.29 -12.14
N GLY A 342 -3.98 -25.88 -13.08
CA GLY A 342 -2.69 -25.26 -12.84
C GLY A 342 -2.80 -23.98 -12.00
N LYS A 343 -3.80 -23.13 -12.26
CA LYS A 343 -4.05 -21.92 -11.47
C LYS A 343 -4.36 -22.25 -10.00
N ALA A 344 -5.24 -23.21 -9.75
CA ALA A 344 -5.55 -23.68 -8.40
C ALA A 344 -4.35 -24.34 -7.70
N THR A 345 -3.51 -25.05 -8.46
CA THR A 345 -2.28 -25.66 -7.95
C THR A 345 -1.29 -24.58 -7.51
N ALA A 346 -1.08 -23.55 -8.33
CA ALA A 346 -0.21 -22.42 -8.02
C ALA A 346 -0.64 -21.67 -6.75
N LEU A 347 -1.95 -21.43 -6.57
CA LEU A 347 -2.48 -20.83 -5.33
C LEU A 347 -2.11 -21.66 -4.09
N ARG A 348 -2.30 -22.99 -4.15
CA ARG A 348 -1.96 -23.90 -3.03
C ARG A 348 -0.46 -23.93 -2.76
N GLU A 349 0.37 -23.90 -3.79
CA GLU A 349 1.83 -23.83 -3.66
C GLU A 349 2.28 -22.54 -3.00
N PHE A 350 1.76 -21.40 -3.45
CA PHE A 350 2.09 -20.09 -2.88
C PHE A 350 1.62 -19.96 -1.44
N ALA A 351 0.42 -20.45 -1.11
CA ALA A 351 -0.08 -20.47 0.26
C ALA A 351 0.84 -21.28 1.20
N ARG A 352 1.23 -22.49 0.78
CA ARG A 352 2.17 -23.34 1.53
C ARG A 352 3.54 -22.69 1.70
N ALA A 353 4.07 -22.07 0.66
CA ALA A 353 5.36 -21.39 0.71
C ALA A 353 5.37 -20.20 1.69
N GLU A 354 4.20 -19.63 1.97
CA GLU A 354 4.01 -18.53 2.92
C GLU A 354 3.54 -18.98 4.31
N GLY A 355 3.35 -20.28 4.52
CA GLY A 355 2.81 -20.82 5.76
C GLY A 355 1.39 -20.33 6.06
N LEU A 356 0.60 -20.10 5.01
CA LEU A 356 -0.79 -19.65 5.11
C LEU A 356 -1.75 -20.79 4.76
N ASP A 357 -2.78 -20.96 5.61
CA ASP A 357 -3.91 -21.83 5.31
C ASP A 357 -4.78 -21.25 4.19
N LEU A 358 -5.53 -22.10 3.49
CA LEU A 358 -6.32 -21.69 2.34
C LEU A 358 -7.42 -20.69 2.71
N ASP A 359 -7.97 -20.75 3.92
CA ASP A 359 -8.94 -19.78 4.43
C ASP A 359 -8.39 -18.34 4.55
N ARG A 360 -7.06 -18.18 4.49
CA ARG A 360 -6.33 -16.90 4.44
C ARG A 360 -5.89 -16.51 3.03
N THR A 361 -6.45 -17.13 2.01
CA THR A 361 -6.17 -16.82 0.61
C THR A 361 -7.36 -16.11 -0.04
N VAL A 362 -7.06 -15.17 -0.92
CA VAL A 362 -8.02 -14.46 -1.77
C VAL A 362 -7.61 -14.73 -3.22
N ALA A 363 -8.54 -15.15 -4.06
CA ALA A 363 -8.33 -15.29 -5.49
C ALA A 363 -9.22 -14.32 -6.24
N VAL A 364 -8.67 -13.57 -7.21
CA VAL A 364 -9.42 -12.64 -8.05
C VAL A 364 -9.20 -13.01 -9.52
N GLY A 365 -10.28 -13.18 -10.27
CA GLY A 365 -10.23 -13.45 -11.71
C GLY A 365 -11.56 -13.13 -12.39
N ASP A 366 -11.56 -13.07 -13.72
CA ASP A 366 -12.74 -12.74 -14.53
C ASP A 366 -13.26 -13.95 -15.34
N GLY A 367 -12.38 -14.93 -15.60
CA GLY A 367 -12.58 -15.95 -16.61
C GLY A 367 -12.97 -17.32 -16.07
N ALA A 368 -13.51 -18.16 -16.95
CA ALA A 368 -13.83 -19.56 -16.61
C ALA A 368 -12.58 -20.41 -16.32
N ASN A 369 -11.41 -19.98 -16.78
CA ASN A 369 -10.10 -20.52 -16.45
C ASN A 369 -9.70 -20.26 -14.99
N ASP A 370 -10.31 -19.30 -14.30
CA ASP A 370 -10.01 -19.00 -12.89
C ASP A 370 -10.85 -19.78 -11.89
N LEU A 371 -11.93 -20.42 -12.34
CA LEU A 371 -12.94 -21.02 -11.47
C LEU A 371 -12.37 -21.98 -10.43
N ASP A 372 -11.37 -22.80 -10.76
CA ASP A 372 -10.79 -23.73 -9.79
C ASP A 372 -9.88 -23.00 -8.78
N MET A 373 -9.24 -21.91 -9.19
CA MET A 373 -8.45 -21.05 -8.29
C MET A 373 -9.36 -20.28 -7.35
N ILE A 374 -10.43 -19.68 -7.89
CA ILE A 374 -11.49 -18.98 -7.15
C ILE A 374 -12.12 -19.93 -6.13
N ALA A 375 -12.49 -21.14 -6.53
CA ALA A 375 -13.11 -22.14 -5.65
C ALA A 375 -12.13 -22.72 -4.60
N ALA A 376 -10.83 -22.71 -4.86
CA ALA A 376 -9.83 -23.20 -3.92
C ALA A 376 -9.45 -22.17 -2.83
N ALA A 377 -9.73 -20.89 -3.06
CA ALA A 377 -9.39 -19.81 -2.15
C ALA A 377 -10.38 -19.72 -0.97
N GLY A 378 -9.96 -19.11 0.14
CA GLY A 378 -10.84 -18.80 1.26
C GLY A 378 -11.85 -17.69 0.93
N LEU A 379 -11.50 -16.82 -0.01
CA LEU A 379 -12.39 -15.85 -0.63
C LEU A 379 -12.12 -15.79 -2.15
N GLY A 380 -13.03 -16.34 -2.94
CA GLY A 380 -13.02 -16.24 -4.39
C GLY A 380 -13.81 -15.02 -4.89
N VAL A 381 -13.17 -14.13 -5.64
CA VAL A 381 -13.75 -12.89 -6.16
C VAL A 381 -13.81 -12.93 -7.70
N ALA A 382 -15.01 -12.83 -8.23
CA ALA A 382 -15.26 -12.64 -9.66
C ALA A 382 -15.18 -11.15 -10.03
N PHE A 383 -14.12 -10.72 -10.71
CA PHE A 383 -13.94 -9.32 -11.11
C PHE A 383 -14.43 -9.08 -12.54
N ASN A 384 -15.46 -8.24 -12.73
CA ASN A 384 -16.13 -7.97 -14.01
C ASN A 384 -16.41 -9.22 -14.87
N ALA A 385 -16.59 -10.35 -14.20
CA ALA A 385 -16.50 -11.67 -14.79
C ALA A 385 -17.70 -12.00 -15.68
N LYS A 386 -17.67 -13.10 -16.42
CA LYS A 386 -18.86 -13.61 -17.12
C LYS A 386 -19.88 -14.19 -16.13
N PRO A 387 -21.20 -14.27 -16.46
CA PRO A 387 -22.24 -14.74 -15.54
C PRO A 387 -21.92 -16.09 -14.86
N LEU A 388 -21.43 -17.07 -15.64
CA LEU A 388 -21.03 -18.39 -15.12
C LEU A 388 -19.99 -18.31 -14.00
N VAL A 389 -19.05 -17.36 -14.09
CA VAL A 389 -17.99 -17.16 -13.10
C VAL A 389 -18.54 -16.47 -11.86
N ARG A 390 -19.41 -15.46 -12.05
CA ARG A 390 -20.09 -14.76 -10.95
C ARG A 390 -20.94 -15.70 -10.10
N GLU A 391 -21.64 -16.63 -10.74
CA GLU A 391 -22.50 -17.61 -10.05
C GLU A 391 -21.72 -18.64 -9.21
N GLN A 392 -20.43 -18.85 -9.51
CA GLN A 392 -19.58 -19.84 -8.82
C GLN A 392 -18.59 -19.23 -7.83
N ALA A 393 -18.33 -17.93 -7.90
CA ALA A 393 -17.49 -17.21 -6.95
C ALA A 393 -18.21 -16.95 -5.62
N ASP A 394 -17.45 -16.71 -4.54
CA ASP A 394 -18.03 -16.32 -3.25
C ASP A 394 -18.68 -14.93 -3.29
N THR A 395 -18.14 -14.06 -4.13
CA THR A 395 -18.61 -12.69 -4.36
C THR A 395 -18.14 -12.20 -5.73
N SER A 396 -18.75 -11.12 -6.21
CA SER A 396 -18.32 -10.40 -7.41
C SER A 396 -17.92 -8.96 -7.10
N VAL A 397 -17.20 -8.35 -8.05
CA VAL A 397 -17.01 -6.90 -8.17
C VAL A 397 -17.34 -6.55 -9.62
N ASN A 398 -18.40 -5.79 -9.85
CA ASN A 398 -18.95 -5.49 -11.18
C ASN A 398 -18.77 -4.01 -11.58
N ASN A 399 -17.79 -3.34 -10.98
CA ASN A 399 -17.36 -2.00 -11.35
C ASN A 399 -15.92 -2.05 -11.89
N PRO A 400 -15.46 -1.05 -12.66
CA PRO A 400 -14.17 -1.12 -13.35
C PRO A 400 -12.95 -0.87 -12.45
N TYR A 401 -13.11 -0.80 -11.13
CA TYR A 401 -12.07 -0.40 -10.18
C TYR A 401 -11.62 -1.61 -9.34
N LEU A 402 -10.41 -2.11 -9.61
CA LEU A 402 -9.84 -3.31 -8.97
C LEU A 402 -9.55 -3.10 -7.48
N ASP A 403 -9.28 -1.87 -7.06
CA ASP A 403 -9.17 -1.48 -5.65
C ASP A 403 -10.48 -1.63 -4.86
N SER A 404 -11.63 -1.83 -5.51
CA SER A 404 -12.87 -2.24 -4.82
C SER A 404 -12.72 -3.55 -4.05
N VAL A 405 -11.77 -4.41 -4.43
CA VAL A 405 -11.44 -5.63 -3.69
C VAL A 405 -10.97 -5.31 -2.26
N LEU A 406 -10.34 -4.15 -2.02
CA LEU A 406 -9.95 -3.70 -0.68
C LEU A 406 -11.15 -3.63 0.27
N HIS A 407 -12.30 -3.17 -0.23
CA HIS A 407 -13.52 -3.03 0.57
C HIS A 407 -14.10 -4.39 0.97
N LEU A 408 -13.95 -5.42 0.12
CA LEU A 408 -14.33 -6.80 0.47
C LEU A 408 -13.43 -7.39 1.58
N LEU A 409 -12.23 -6.85 1.73
CA LEU A 409 -11.29 -7.19 2.79
C LEU A 409 -11.46 -6.31 4.03
N GLY A 410 -12.42 -5.38 4.00
CA GLY A 410 -12.74 -4.53 5.13
C GLY A 410 -11.93 -3.24 5.23
N ILE A 411 -11.20 -2.90 4.18
CA ILE A 411 -10.36 -1.71 4.09
C ILE A 411 -11.18 -0.59 3.45
N SER A 412 -11.30 0.52 4.16
CA SER A 412 -12.01 1.70 3.70
C SER A 412 -11.25 2.47 2.61
N ARG A 413 -11.97 3.28 1.86
CA ARG A 413 -11.39 4.24 0.91
C ARG A 413 -10.46 5.23 1.61
N GLU A 414 -10.80 5.68 2.81
CA GLU A 414 -9.98 6.62 3.56
C GLU A 414 -8.60 6.03 3.87
N GLU A 415 -8.57 4.78 4.36
CA GLU A 415 -7.32 4.04 4.59
C GLU A 415 -6.53 3.81 3.28
N ALA A 416 -7.22 3.51 2.17
CA ALA A 416 -6.56 3.36 0.87
C ALA A 416 -5.96 4.69 0.36
N ASP A 417 -6.70 5.79 0.51
CA ASP A 417 -6.29 7.13 0.11
C ASP A 417 -5.16 7.67 1.00
N GLU A 418 -5.06 7.27 2.27
CA GLU A 418 -3.91 7.55 3.14
C GLU A 418 -2.61 6.96 2.59
N VAL A 419 -2.65 5.69 2.18
CA VAL A 419 -1.48 5.03 1.56
C VAL A 419 -1.12 5.70 0.24
N ARG A 420 -2.12 6.02 -0.58
CA ARG A 420 -1.93 6.72 -1.84
C ARG A 420 -1.29 8.10 -1.63
N ARG A 421 -1.85 8.93 -0.75
CA ARG A 421 -1.29 10.26 -0.41
C ARG A 421 0.13 10.15 0.11
N SER A 422 0.41 9.21 1.02
CA SER A 422 1.78 9.01 1.51
C SER A 422 2.75 8.63 0.39
N ARG A 423 2.33 7.84 -0.60
CA ARG A 423 3.16 7.52 -1.78
C ARG A 423 3.33 8.71 -2.70
N GLU A 424 2.27 9.46 -2.98
CA GLU A 424 2.31 10.66 -3.82
C GLU A 424 3.20 11.74 -3.19
N GLU A 425 3.07 12.00 -1.89
CA GLU A 425 3.96 12.89 -1.13
C GLU A 425 5.41 12.40 -1.17
N GLN A 426 5.64 11.09 -1.04
CA GLN A 426 6.98 10.52 -1.13
C GLN A 426 7.54 10.61 -2.57
N ALA A 427 6.72 10.39 -3.59
CA ALA A 427 7.11 10.47 -5.00
C ALA A 427 7.35 11.92 -5.44
N GLU A 428 6.57 12.88 -4.93
CA GLU A 428 6.80 14.31 -5.12
C GLU A 428 8.11 14.73 -4.45
N LEU A 429 8.34 14.23 -3.22
CA LEU A 429 9.58 14.48 -2.51
C LEU A 429 10.80 13.87 -3.23
N LEU A 430 10.66 12.64 -3.74
CA LEU A 430 11.67 11.91 -4.53
C LEU A 430 11.65 12.24 -6.02
N GLY A 431 10.84 13.21 -6.47
CA GLY A 431 10.80 13.66 -7.86
C GLY A 431 12.18 14.16 -8.32
N ALA A 432 12.31 14.57 -9.58
CA ALA A 432 13.60 14.98 -10.14
C ALA A 432 14.27 16.05 -9.24
N VAL A 433 15.25 15.62 -8.45
CA VAL A 433 16.03 16.49 -7.58
C VAL A 433 16.81 17.43 -8.50
N ALA A 434 16.46 18.71 -8.45
CA ALA A 434 17.14 19.72 -9.23
C ALA A 434 18.39 20.18 -8.48
N LEU A 435 19.50 20.32 -9.20
CA LEU A 435 20.71 20.95 -8.69
C LEU A 435 20.76 22.39 -9.18
N ARG A 436 20.91 23.32 -8.24
CA ARG A 436 21.17 24.73 -8.54
C ARG A 436 22.59 25.07 -8.06
N PRO A 437 23.41 25.79 -8.86
CA PRO A 437 24.71 26.28 -8.39
C PRO A 437 24.61 27.02 -7.06
N LEU A 438 25.54 26.76 -6.16
CA LEU A 438 25.68 27.50 -4.90
C LEU A 438 25.99 28.97 -5.19
N VAL A 439 25.37 29.89 -4.48
CA VAL A 439 25.71 31.32 -4.52
C VAL A 439 26.10 31.82 -3.12
N ARG A 440 26.79 32.96 -3.03
CA ARG A 440 27.27 33.49 -1.74
C ARG A 440 26.13 33.81 -0.77
N GLU A 441 24.95 34.16 -1.27
CA GLU A 441 23.73 34.37 -0.48
C GLU A 441 23.28 33.09 0.25
N ASP A 442 23.72 31.91 -0.19
CA ASP A 442 23.41 30.62 0.42
C ASP A 442 24.34 30.30 1.62
N PHE A 443 25.42 31.03 1.85
CA PHE A 443 26.37 30.73 2.94
C PHE A 443 25.73 30.66 4.34
N PRO A 444 24.80 31.54 4.74
CA PRO A 444 24.10 31.38 6.01
C PRO A 444 23.28 30.09 6.11
N LEU A 445 22.73 29.61 4.98
CA LEU A 445 22.01 28.35 4.92
C LEU A 445 22.98 27.16 5.06
N LEU A 446 24.10 27.20 4.33
CA LEU A 446 25.13 26.17 4.39
C LEU A 446 25.76 26.08 5.78
N ALA A 447 26.06 27.21 6.43
CA ALA A 447 26.53 27.27 7.82
C ALA A 447 25.57 26.54 8.77
N ARG A 448 24.26 26.84 8.68
CA ARG A 448 23.23 26.16 9.50
C ARG A 448 23.22 24.65 9.27
N TRP A 449 23.43 24.20 8.04
CA TRP A 449 23.48 22.78 7.73
C TRP A 449 24.76 22.11 8.24
N LEU A 450 25.91 22.80 8.20
CA LEU A 450 27.17 22.31 8.76
C LEU A 450 27.13 22.24 10.29
N ASP A 451 26.38 23.13 10.95
CA ASP A 451 26.11 23.11 12.40
C ASP A 451 25.15 21.97 12.83
N GLU A 452 24.39 21.37 11.92
CA GLU A 452 23.44 20.30 12.25
C GLU A 452 24.21 19.08 12.80
N PRO A 453 23.90 18.55 14.01
CA PRO A 453 24.73 17.55 14.68
C PRO A 453 25.07 16.29 13.88
N ARG A 454 24.18 15.88 12.97
CA ARG A 454 24.40 14.71 12.10
C ARG A 454 25.32 14.99 10.91
N VAL A 455 25.43 16.26 10.50
CA VAL A 455 26.33 16.74 9.45
C VAL A 455 27.68 17.10 10.07
N ALA A 456 27.69 17.93 11.12
CA ALA A 456 28.90 18.40 11.82
C ALA A 456 29.88 17.29 12.22
N ARG A 457 29.34 16.09 12.54
CA ARG A 457 30.17 14.92 12.83
C ARG A 457 31.14 14.57 11.69
N TRP A 458 30.65 14.62 10.45
CA TRP A 458 31.36 14.21 9.24
C TRP A 458 31.93 15.39 8.44
N TRP A 459 31.52 16.61 8.78
CA TRP A 459 32.01 17.87 8.21
C TRP A 459 32.52 18.77 9.36
N PRO A 460 33.69 18.47 9.94
CA PRO A 460 34.15 19.11 11.17
C PRO A 460 34.85 20.45 10.95
N ASP A 461 35.04 20.86 9.69
CA ASP A 461 35.81 22.05 9.36
C ASP A 461 35.16 23.34 9.87
N PRO A 462 35.96 24.35 10.28
CA PRO A 462 35.44 25.68 10.61
C PRO A 462 34.64 26.26 9.45
N HIS A 463 33.48 26.84 9.75
CA HIS A 463 32.55 27.37 8.76
C HIS A 463 32.01 28.74 9.19
N ALA A 464 32.87 29.56 9.81
CA ALA A 464 32.58 30.98 9.95
C ALA A 464 32.48 31.63 8.56
N PRO A 465 31.85 32.81 8.41
CA PRO A 465 31.68 33.45 7.11
C PRO A 465 32.99 33.59 6.30
N GLU A 466 34.11 33.86 6.97
CA GLU A 466 35.43 33.96 6.35
C GLU A 466 35.97 32.59 5.90
N ASP A 467 35.64 31.52 6.62
CA ASP A 467 36.00 30.15 6.24
C ASP A 467 35.19 29.70 5.02
N LEU A 468 33.87 29.96 5.00
CA LEU A 468 33.02 29.64 3.86
C LEU A 468 33.45 30.38 2.58
N GLU A 469 33.82 31.65 2.70
CA GLU A 469 34.35 32.40 1.56
C GLU A 469 35.70 31.84 1.08
N ARG A 470 36.57 31.43 1.99
CA ARG A 470 37.86 30.81 1.64
C ARG A 470 37.66 29.47 0.93
N ASP A 471 36.76 28.62 1.45
CA ASP A 471 36.65 27.22 1.04
C ASP A 471 35.69 27.03 -0.15
N TYR A 472 34.65 27.87 -0.29
CA TYR A 472 33.64 27.75 -1.35
C TYR A 472 33.61 28.92 -2.33
N GLY A 473 34.13 30.10 -1.96
CA GLY A 473 34.18 31.28 -2.83
C GLY A 473 34.88 31.03 -4.18
N PRO A 474 36.07 30.37 -4.21
CA PRO A 474 36.78 30.08 -5.46
C PRO A 474 35.97 29.24 -6.46
N GLY A 475 35.18 28.27 -5.98
CA GLY A 475 34.30 27.45 -6.81
C GLY A 475 33.11 28.22 -7.37
N ILE A 476 32.56 29.18 -6.60
CA ILE A 476 31.51 30.08 -7.08
C ILE A 476 32.04 31.03 -8.17
N ASP A 477 33.28 31.49 -8.04
CA ASP A 477 33.93 32.39 -9.00
C ASP A 477 34.43 31.65 -10.26
N GLY A 478 34.42 30.31 -10.26
CA GLY A 478 34.95 29.47 -11.33
C GLY A 478 36.49 29.48 -11.40
N THR A 479 37.15 29.87 -10.33
CA THR A 479 38.62 29.83 -10.18
C THR A 479 39.13 28.48 -9.67
N ASP A 480 38.22 27.69 -9.08
CA ASP A 480 38.38 26.31 -8.66
C ASP A 480 37.44 25.44 -9.52
N PRO A 481 37.93 24.32 -10.12
CA PRO A 481 37.10 23.43 -10.95
C PRO A 481 36.03 22.66 -10.17
N ILE A 482 36.01 22.68 -8.83
CA ILE A 482 34.98 22.02 -8.02
C ILE A 482 33.61 22.63 -8.32
N SER A 483 32.65 21.78 -8.67
CA SER A 483 31.26 22.18 -8.81
C SER A 483 30.52 22.13 -7.49
N LEU A 484 29.92 23.25 -7.09
CA LEU A 484 29.18 23.41 -5.85
C LEU A 484 27.69 23.64 -6.15
N ALA A 485 26.81 22.81 -5.59
CA ALA A 485 25.37 22.91 -5.83
C ALA A 485 24.53 22.65 -4.59
N LEU A 486 23.35 23.28 -4.55
CA LEU A 486 22.27 22.93 -3.64
C LEU A 486 21.25 22.06 -4.36
N ALA A 487 20.82 20.98 -3.70
CA ALA A 487 19.73 20.15 -4.18
C ALA A 487 18.38 20.70 -3.70
N LEU A 488 17.42 20.76 -4.61
CA LEU A 488 16.08 21.30 -4.38
C LEU A 488 15.03 20.17 -4.43
N THR A 489 14.04 20.23 -3.55
CA THR A 489 12.81 19.42 -3.68
C THR A 489 12.04 19.85 -4.93
N ALA A 490 11.06 19.04 -5.37
CA ALA A 490 10.16 19.44 -6.46
C ALA A 490 9.46 20.79 -6.21
N GLY A 491 9.18 21.12 -4.94
CA GLY A 491 8.63 22.41 -4.51
C GLY A 491 9.64 23.56 -4.40
N GLY A 492 10.90 23.36 -4.82
CA GLY A 492 11.95 24.39 -4.84
C GLY A 492 12.66 24.67 -3.51
N ARG A 493 12.39 23.89 -2.45
CA ARG A 493 13.09 24.03 -1.16
C ARG A 493 14.48 23.41 -1.25
N ALA A 494 15.52 24.19 -0.99
CA ALA A 494 16.87 23.67 -0.84
C ALA A 494 16.97 22.76 0.40
N PHE A 495 17.60 21.60 0.27
CA PHE A 495 17.69 20.63 1.37
C PHE A 495 19.00 19.84 1.48
N ALA A 496 19.83 19.87 0.44
CA ALA A 496 21.11 19.18 0.43
C ALA A 496 22.18 20.04 -0.25
N PHE A 497 23.43 19.80 0.11
CA PHE A 497 24.59 20.38 -0.54
C PHE A 497 25.40 19.27 -1.19
N VAL A 498 25.94 19.54 -2.37
CA VAL A 498 26.68 18.61 -3.22
C VAL A 498 27.93 19.30 -3.75
N GLN A 499 29.05 18.58 -3.68
CA GLN A 499 30.27 18.89 -4.40
C GLN A 499 30.54 17.82 -5.45
N THR A 500 31.11 18.21 -6.58
CA THR A 500 31.58 17.29 -7.62
C THR A 500 32.90 17.78 -8.17
N TYR A 501 33.89 16.90 -8.22
CA TYR A 501 35.25 17.25 -8.62
C TYR A 501 35.92 16.12 -9.40
N SER A 502 36.97 16.46 -10.13
CA SER A 502 37.85 15.48 -10.79
C SER A 502 39.00 15.11 -9.87
N TYR A 503 39.29 13.82 -9.72
CA TYR A 503 40.50 13.39 -9.00
C TYR A 503 41.79 13.80 -9.73
N ASP A 504 41.73 14.22 -10.99
CA ASP A 504 42.90 14.76 -11.70
C ASP A 504 43.29 16.16 -11.19
N ASP A 505 42.33 16.92 -10.66
CA ASP A 505 42.54 18.27 -10.10
C ASP A 505 42.82 18.26 -8.59
N GLU A 506 42.60 17.12 -7.93
CA GLU A 506 42.74 16.90 -6.47
C GLU A 506 43.82 15.85 -6.15
N PRO A 507 45.12 16.20 -6.23
CA PRO A 507 46.22 15.23 -6.15
C PRO A 507 46.35 14.54 -4.77
N ASP A 508 46.00 15.23 -3.68
CA ASP A 508 46.07 14.66 -2.33
C ASP A 508 44.95 13.63 -2.11
N SER A 509 43.72 13.98 -2.50
CA SER A 509 42.56 13.08 -2.47
C SER A 509 42.77 11.86 -3.39
N ARG A 510 43.35 12.09 -4.58
CA ARG A 510 43.74 11.02 -5.50
C ARG A 510 44.78 10.08 -4.87
N ALA A 511 45.84 10.60 -4.27
CA ALA A 511 46.89 9.79 -3.66
C ALA A 511 46.36 8.93 -2.50
N ALA A 512 45.46 9.49 -1.68
CA ALA A 512 44.80 8.76 -0.60
C ALA A 512 43.95 7.59 -1.14
N LEU A 513 43.24 7.80 -2.25
CA LEU A 513 42.40 6.79 -2.87
C LEU A 513 43.22 5.72 -3.63
N GLU A 514 44.29 6.14 -4.32
CA GLU A 514 45.22 5.24 -5.04
C GLU A 514 45.92 4.24 -4.12
N ALA A 515 46.04 4.54 -2.82
CA ALA A 515 46.54 3.61 -1.82
C ALA A 515 45.62 2.38 -1.61
N LEU A 516 44.33 2.51 -1.94
CA LEU A 516 43.32 1.45 -1.75
C LEU A 516 42.94 0.76 -3.06
N LEU A 517 42.86 1.51 -4.17
CA LEU A 517 42.49 1.00 -5.48
C LEU A 517 43.02 1.89 -6.61
N PRO A 518 43.24 1.36 -7.82
CA PRO A 518 43.60 2.18 -8.98
C PRO A 518 42.51 3.21 -9.30
N VAL A 519 42.90 4.47 -9.47
CA VAL A 519 42.03 5.60 -9.84
C VAL A 519 42.25 5.93 -11.34
N PRO A 520 41.29 5.66 -12.23
CA PRO A 520 41.40 6.00 -13.63
C PRO A 520 41.54 7.51 -13.86
N ALA A 521 42.17 7.90 -14.97
CA ALA A 521 42.16 9.30 -15.41
C ALA A 521 40.71 9.76 -15.67
N GLY A 522 40.39 11.00 -15.29
CA GLY A 522 39.05 11.57 -15.37
C GLY A 522 38.02 10.94 -14.41
N ALA A 523 38.44 10.15 -13.41
CA ALA A 523 37.52 9.68 -12.37
C ALA A 523 36.99 10.87 -11.55
N LEU A 524 35.69 10.85 -11.24
CA LEU A 524 35.04 11.91 -10.46
C LEU A 524 34.87 11.50 -9.00
N GLY A 525 34.97 12.47 -8.10
CA GLY A 525 34.53 12.40 -6.71
C GLY A 525 33.25 13.21 -6.50
N ILE A 526 32.44 12.79 -5.51
CA ILE A 526 31.27 13.55 -5.05
C ILE A 526 31.23 13.55 -3.53
N ASP A 527 30.95 14.72 -2.95
CA ASP A 527 30.65 14.87 -1.53
C ASP A 527 29.25 15.44 -1.36
N TYR A 528 28.54 15.01 -0.33
CA TYR A 528 27.14 15.40 -0.14
C TYR A 528 26.70 15.36 1.32
N LEU A 529 25.75 16.22 1.65
CA LEU A 529 25.07 16.25 2.95
C LEU A 529 23.58 16.57 2.79
N ILE A 530 22.75 16.05 3.70
CA ILE A 530 21.34 16.43 3.84
C ILE A 530 21.21 17.35 5.05
N GLY A 531 21.04 18.64 4.79
CA GLY A 531 21.04 19.67 5.81
C GLY A 531 19.71 19.86 6.54
N GLU A 532 18.59 19.47 5.92
CA GLU A 532 17.25 19.60 6.53
C GLU A 532 16.88 18.36 7.37
N PRO A 533 16.74 18.47 8.70
CA PRO A 533 16.52 17.31 9.57
C PRO A 533 15.21 16.57 9.30
N ASP A 534 14.15 17.29 8.93
CA ASP A 534 12.83 16.73 8.60
C ASP A 534 12.83 15.90 7.32
N LEU A 535 13.86 16.06 6.48
CA LEU A 535 14.04 15.38 5.20
C LEU A 535 15.06 14.23 5.25
N GLN A 536 15.79 14.08 6.35
CA GLN A 536 16.68 12.94 6.56
C GLN A 536 15.90 11.63 6.70
N GLY A 537 16.46 10.53 6.19
CA GLY A 537 15.86 9.19 6.27
C GLY A 537 14.69 8.94 5.31
N ARG A 538 14.29 9.93 4.50
CA ARG A 538 13.17 9.82 3.53
C ARG A 538 13.57 9.27 2.15
N GLY A 539 14.80 8.77 2.00
CA GLY A 539 15.32 8.24 0.73
C GLY A 539 15.96 9.27 -0.19
N LEU A 540 15.88 10.56 0.14
CA LEU A 540 16.40 11.67 -0.66
C LEU A 540 17.91 11.62 -0.93
N GLY A 541 18.72 11.01 -0.04
CA GLY A 541 20.17 10.91 -0.24
C GLY A 541 20.54 10.19 -1.54
N ALA A 542 19.85 9.09 -1.88
CA ALA A 542 20.11 8.38 -3.13
C ALA A 542 19.72 9.21 -4.36
N ALA A 543 18.64 10.01 -4.27
CA ALA A 543 18.20 10.89 -5.34
C ALA A 543 19.19 12.05 -5.56
N VAL A 544 19.72 12.65 -4.48
CA VAL A 544 20.78 13.67 -4.54
C VAL A 544 22.05 13.11 -5.18
N ILE A 545 22.49 11.92 -4.77
CA ILE A 545 23.64 11.22 -5.36
C ILE A 545 23.41 10.97 -6.85
N GLY A 546 22.24 10.47 -7.23
CA GLY A 546 21.90 10.23 -8.64
C GLY A 546 21.93 11.51 -9.49
N ALA A 547 21.40 12.62 -8.96
CA ALA A 547 21.46 13.92 -9.62
C ALA A 547 22.91 14.43 -9.76
N ALA A 548 23.72 14.29 -8.72
CA ALA A 548 25.13 14.68 -8.71
C ALA A 548 25.94 13.90 -9.76
N VAL A 549 25.76 12.58 -9.82
CA VAL A 549 26.41 11.71 -10.82
C VAL A 549 26.00 12.11 -12.24
N ALA A 550 24.70 12.31 -12.48
CA ALA A 550 24.19 12.68 -13.80
C ALA A 550 24.78 14.02 -14.26
N GLU A 551 24.83 15.00 -13.37
CA GLU A 551 25.41 16.31 -13.63
C GLU A 551 26.92 16.24 -13.83
N GLY A 552 27.64 15.46 -13.01
CA GLY A 552 29.06 15.20 -13.13
C GLY A 552 29.44 14.60 -14.49
N PHE A 553 28.75 13.53 -14.93
CA PHE A 553 28.99 12.94 -16.25
C PHE A 553 28.58 13.83 -17.43
N ALA A 554 27.66 14.77 -17.23
CA ALA A 554 27.31 15.76 -18.23
C ALA A 554 28.39 16.84 -18.37
N ARG A 555 28.98 17.30 -17.25
CA ARG A 555 30.09 18.27 -17.26
C ARG A 555 31.43 17.66 -17.67
N HIS A 556 31.64 16.39 -17.38
CA HIS A 556 32.86 15.63 -17.68
C HIS A 556 32.54 14.42 -18.59
N PRO A 557 32.37 14.63 -19.91
CA PRO A 557 32.09 13.56 -20.86
C PRO A 557 33.15 12.47 -20.92
N GLU A 558 34.39 12.78 -20.55
CA GLU A 558 35.53 11.88 -20.45
C GLU A 558 35.48 10.94 -19.24
N ALA A 559 34.73 11.30 -18.20
CA ALA A 559 34.66 10.51 -16.98
C ALA A 559 33.99 9.16 -17.23
N GLY A 560 34.71 8.08 -16.90
CA GLY A 560 34.24 6.70 -17.02
C GLY A 560 33.62 6.13 -15.74
N GLU A 561 33.94 6.71 -14.58
CA GLU A 561 33.42 6.28 -13.28
C GLU A 561 33.42 7.39 -12.23
N VAL A 562 32.59 7.21 -11.20
CA VAL A 562 32.56 8.01 -9.97
C VAL A 562 33.04 7.13 -8.82
N LEU A 563 33.97 7.64 -8.02
CA LEU A 563 34.51 6.98 -6.83
C LEU A 563 34.25 7.83 -5.59
N VAL A 564 33.74 7.21 -4.54
CA VAL A 564 33.43 7.88 -3.26
C VAL A 564 34.01 7.06 -2.12
N SER A 565 34.91 7.66 -1.34
CA SER A 565 35.37 7.09 -0.07
C SER A 565 34.47 7.54 1.07
N VAL A 566 34.03 6.60 1.91
CA VAL A 566 33.17 6.88 3.05
C VAL A 566 33.71 6.17 4.29
N ALA A 567 33.80 6.88 5.42
CA ALA A 567 34.12 6.26 6.70
C ALA A 567 33.15 5.11 7.00
N LEU A 568 33.68 3.95 7.42
CA LEU A 568 32.89 2.73 7.65
C LEU A 568 31.78 2.94 8.69
N GLY A 569 32.02 3.84 9.66
CA GLY A 569 31.06 4.27 10.67
C GLY A 569 29.88 5.09 10.13
N ASN A 570 30.01 5.71 8.94
CA ASN A 570 28.96 6.52 8.32
C ASN A 570 27.96 5.66 7.55
N ARG A 571 27.19 4.84 8.29
CA ARG A 571 26.21 3.91 7.73
C ARG A 571 25.09 4.56 6.92
N ALA A 572 24.79 5.82 7.19
CA ALA A 572 23.77 6.55 6.44
C ALA A 572 24.25 6.84 5.02
N SER A 573 25.50 7.30 4.87
CA SER A 573 26.10 7.65 3.59
C SER A 573 26.29 6.42 2.69
N TRP A 574 26.95 5.36 3.17
CA TRP A 574 27.21 4.20 2.31
C TRP A 574 25.94 3.41 1.93
N ARG A 575 24.89 3.43 2.75
CA ARG A 575 23.57 2.89 2.35
C ARG A 575 22.88 3.74 1.28
N ALA A 576 23.13 5.05 1.26
CA ALA A 576 22.61 5.92 0.21
C ALA A 576 23.31 5.65 -1.13
N LEU A 577 24.64 5.43 -1.11
CA LEU A 577 25.42 5.01 -2.28
C LEU A 577 24.94 3.67 -2.84
N GLU A 578 24.76 2.65 -2.00
CA GLU A 578 24.24 1.34 -2.42
C GLU A 578 22.85 1.48 -3.09
N LYS A 579 21.97 2.30 -2.52
CA LYS A 579 20.66 2.60 -3.11
C LYS A 579 20.72 3.39 -4.41
N ALA A 580 21.76 4.20 -4.58
CA ALA A 580 22.03 4.94 -5.82
C ALA A 580 22.73 4.08 -6.89
N GLY A 581 22.96 2.79 -6.62
CA GLY A 581 23.54 1.83 -7.56
C GLY A 581 25.07 1.72 -7.51
N PHE A 582 25.72 2.32 -6.51
CA PHE A 582 27.17 2.13 -6.32
C PHE A 582 27.47 0.75 -5.73
N GLU A 583 28.59 0.18 -6.17
CA GLU A 583 29.12 -1.08 -5.67
C GLU A 583 30.34 -0.84 -4.77
N ARG A 584 30.52 -1.69 -3.75
CA ARG A 584 31.74 -1.66 -2.93
C ARG A 584 32.94 -2.10 -3.75
N ALA A 585 33.95 -1.25 -3.85
CA ALA A 585 35.14 -1.47 -4.68
C ALA A 585 36.38 -1.84 -3.85
N ALA A 586 36.57 -1.23 -2.68
CA ALA A 586 37.70 -1.49 -1.79
C ALA A 586 37.36 -1.11 -0.33
N GLU A 587 38.15 -1.61 0.62
CA GLU A 587 38.11 -1.21 2.04
C GLU A 587 39.55 -1.07 2.54
N GLY A 588 39.80 -0.11 3.43
CA GLY A 588 41.12 0.09 4.04
C GLY A 588 41.22 1.35 4.88
N GLU A 589 42.43 1.65 5.35
CA GLU A 589 42.67 2.79 6.24
C GLU A 589 42.93 4.08 5.44
N MET A 590 42.20 5.16 5.78
CA MET A 590 42.46 6.52 5.29
C MET A 590 42.55 7.50 6.47
N ALA A 591 42.99 8.73 6.22
CA ALA A 591 42.86 9.79 7.21
C ALA A 591 41.36 10.16 7.35
N PRO A 592 40.76 10.10 8.56
CA PRO A 592 39.38 10.50 8.74
C PRO A 592 39.26 12.02 8.77
N ASP A 593 38.17 12.57 8.22
CA ASP A 593 37.88 14.01 8.27
C ASP A 593 37.78 14.49 9.72
N ASN A 594 37.12 13.71 10.57
CA ASN A 594 37.08 13.93 12.01
C ASN A 594 38.16 13.07 12.70
N PRO A 595 39.17 13.67 13.36
CA PRO A 595 40.24 12.93 14.03
C PRO A 595 39.77 11.99 15.15
N LEU A 596 38.52 12.13 15.62
CA LEU A 596 37.92 11.26 16.62
C LEU A 596 37.30 9.98 16.03
N ASP A 597 37.07 9.92 14.71
CA ASP A 597 36.51 8.75 14.05
C ASP A 597 37.59 7.71 13.69
N ALA A 598 37.16 6.46 13.47
CA ALA A 598 38.06 5.39 13.06
C ALA A 598 38.60 5.63 11.64
N ARG A 599 39.79 5.10 11.37
CA ARG A 599 40.46 5.23 10.06
C ARG A 599 39.88 4.31 8.98
N ASP A 600 38.98 3.40 9.35
CA ASP A 600 38.39 2.43 8.42
C ASP A 600 37.45 3.12 7.43
N HIS A 601 37.75 2.98 6.14
CA HIS A 601 36.96 3.52 5.03
C HIS A 601 36.56 2.40 4.06
N VAL A 602 35.43 2.61 3.40
CA VAL A 602 34.96 1.82 2.27
C VAL A 602 34.88 2.73 1.04
N VAL A 603 35.41 2.25 -0.07
CA VAL A 603 35.33 2.94 -1.37
C VAL A 603 34.22 2.34 -2.19
N TYR A 604 33.34 3.20 -2.67
CA TYR A 604 32.26 2.86 -3.58
C TYR A 604 32.57 3.32 -5.00
N ARG A 605 32.13 2.54 -5.98
CA ARG A 605 32.30 2.82 -7.41
C ARG A 605 30.95 2.76 -8.13
N LEU A 606 30.74 3.70 -9.03
CA LEU A 606 29.71 3.64 -10.06
C LEU A 606 30.34 3.86 -11.43
N ARG A 607 30.15 2.90 -12.35
CA ARG A 607 30.63 3.02 -13.73
C ARG A 607 29.59 3.68 -14.61
N ARG A 608 30.05 4.49 -15.57
CA ARG A 608 29.18 5.04 -16.61
C ARG A 608 28.66 3.89 -17.48
N SER A 609 27.33 3.79 -17.61
CA SER A 609 26.73 2.80 -18.49
C SER A 609 27.09 3.08 -19.95
N ALA A 610 27.41 2.04 -20.71
CA ALA A 610 27.71 2.13 -22.14
C ALA A 610 26.50 2.56 -23.00
N ASP A 611 25.28 2.49 -22.45
CA ASP A 611 24.00 2.73 -23.13
C ASP A 611 23.33 4.10 -22.81
N GLY A 612 24.06 5.06 -22.21
CA GLY A 612 23.54 6.43 -22.00
C GLY A 612 23.58 7.27 -23.29
N PRO A 613 22.63 8.20 -23.51
CA PRO A 613 22.47 8.89 -24.79
C PRO A 613 23.70 9.73 -25.11
N ARG A 614 24.48 9.29 -26.09
CA ARG A 614 25.38 10.15 -26.85
C ARG A 614 24.52 10.84 -27.90
N ASP A 615 23.92 11.99 -27.54
CA ASP A 615 23.74 13.09 -28.48
C ASP A 615 23.14 14.32 -27.79
N GLY A 616 23.93 15.39 -27.77
CA GLY A 616 23.45 16.74 -27.53
C GLY A 616 22.77 17.27 -28.78
N SER A 617 21.46 17.06 -28.89
CA SER A 617 20.59 17.92 -29.69
C SER A 617 19.40 18.36 -28.86
N THR A 618 19.54 19.49 -28.19
CA THR A 618 18.43 20.26 -27.63
C THR A 618 17.55 20.76 -28.78
N SER A 619 16.46 20.05 -29.09
CA SER A 619 15.36 20.62 -29.86
C SER A 619 14.50 21.48 -28.93
N ALA A 620 14.70 22.79 -29.00
CA ALA A 620 13.83 23.77 -28.35
C ALA A 620 12.39 23.68 -28.90
N PRO A 621 11.34 23.80 -28.06
CA PRO A 621 9.97 23.85 -28.52
C PRO A 621 9.71 25.20 -29.23
N GLY A 622 9.26 25.11 -30.48
CA GLY A 622 9.01 26.26 -31.34
C GLY A 622 7.93 27.19 -30.78
N ALA A 623 8.29 28.47 -30.69
CA ALA A 623 7.36 29.56 -30.42
C ALA A 623 6.33 29.68 -31.55
N ALA A 624 5.05 29.55 -31.19
CA ALA A 624 3.94 29.93 -32.05
C ALA A 624 3.93 31.45 -32.21
N GLY A 625 4.21 31.92 -33.42
CA GLY A 625 4.09 33.33 -33.80
C GLY A 625 2.63 33.74 -33.93
N MET A 626 2.22 34.69 -33.11
CA MET A 626 1.12 35.60 -33.41
C MET A 626 1.57 36.60 -34.50
N GLY A 627 0.74 36.80 -35.53
CA GLY A 627 0.80 38.02 -36.35
C GLY A 627 0.35 37.86 -37.80
N ALA A 628 -0.97 37.87 -38.02
CA ALA A 628 -1.71 38.75 -38.95
C ALA A 628 -3.16 38.27 -39.07
#